data_AF-A0A194VBI3-F1
#
_entry.id   AF-A0A194VBI3-F1
#
_cell.length_a   1.000
_cell.length_b   1.000
_cell.length_c   1.000
_cell.angle_alpha   90.00
_cell.angle_beta   90.00
_cell.angle_gamma   90.00
#
_symmetry.space_group_name_H-M   'P 1'
#
loop_
_entity.id
_entity.type
_entity.pdbx_description
1 polymer ?
#
loop_
_entity_poly.entity_id
_entity_poly.type
_entity_poly.pdbx_seq_one_letter_code
_entity_poly.pdbx_strand_id
1 'polypeptide(L)'
;MSGTSLISVRGPAFIQSKAGIRWLVTLIVASTLCTVIYIYHGDTNSHILQQLLPNTNSDKTSPPSPADPPLPASTTPSPSTPNHNHNRPAWITTPAVFSTAHLPNYHPMTALPDRPLRLHPLLSHSMAKFLSRPLNSQVNADQLQGEQANWLSVDADRIVAMRAGALEYLEGRSVLEGEDALIGPGKGADGQAVVRGSRGVVLAAGNHRTVEKAVMCVQEMKRLGWKDGGIEVFHFEGELADEKQRRELEGLGVTVRMVSTKKAPNQWKNFELKAESILRSSFDEVLYLDSDNFPLSNLATLFESSLFRDPSGGNAVFWPDLNRDHPDNAVHRLLGIPCHEAWELDSGQVLIAKSGNGGLNLAALYLAQYMAEDGSFWFSGGDKDTFRYAFLALGIPYTPSPRWLSLLGNLDRRGNFCGAAMLQYGLTAPAPPHADPTDPTHPEPLFVHANLLKHQSGVRPGGVFTHLRRLAPRQDDVRAGYAGAPATALDSVTGGGKAVAGRGLCSDIRAFRAGADVETLEAGSVFGGVLAGFEDGYFGYPGTRPGVWR
;
A
#
# COMPACT_ATOMS: atom_id res chain seq x y z
N MET A 1 29.50 23.15 85.66
CA MET A 1 30.60 22.35 85.10
C MET A 1 30.05 21.57 83.91
N SER A 2 30.64 21.78 82.73
CA SER A 2 30.66 20.86 81.56
C SER A 2 29.29 20.47 80.97
N GLY A 3 28.84 20.90 79.79
CA GLY A 3 29.56 21.28 78.58
C GLY A 3 29.82 20.08 77.68
N THR A 4 28.81 19.63 76.92
CA THR A 4 29.02 18.89 75.65
C THR A 4 27.88 19.19 74.68
N SER A 5 28.21 19.98 73.65
CA SER A 5 27.37 20.30 72.49
C SER A 5 27.27 19.10 71.54
N LEU A 6 26.06 18.83 71.06
CA LEU A 6 25.82 18.13 69.79
C LEU A 6 25.20 19.14 68.83
N ILE A 7 26.02 19.58 67.87
CA ILE A 7 25.65 20.51 66.80
C ILE A 7 24.77 19.76 65.81
N SER A 8 23.47 20.08 65.78
CA SER A 8 22.58 19.70 64.68
C SER A 8 22.84 20.62 63.49
N VAL A 9 23.53 20.10 62.48
CA VAL A 9 23.71 20.79 61.19
C VAL A 9 22.36 20.83 60.48
N ARG A 10 21.64 21.95 60.61
CA ARG A 10 20.44 22.22 59.81
C ARG A 10 20.87 22.50 58.37
N GLY A 11 20.56 21.57 57.46
CA GLY A 11 20.68 21.79 56.02
C GLY A 11 19.82 22.97 55.55
N PRO A 12 20.10 23.54 54.36
CA PRO A 12 19.48 24.78 53.91
C PRO A 12 17.94 24.67 53.88
N ALA A 13 17.27 25.67 54.46
CA ALA A 13 15.82 25.73 54.69
C ALA A 13 14.96 25.52 53.43
N PHE A 14 15.56 25.59 52.24
CA PHE A 14 14.91 25.33 50.97
C PHE A 14 14.38 23.89 50.83
N ILE A 15 15.12 22.89 51.33
CA ILE A 15 14.81 21.46 51.11
C ILE A 15 13.67 20.96 52.03
N GLN A 16 13.32 21.71 53.08
CA GLN A 16 12.25 21.33 54.01
C GLN A 16 10.87 21.85 53.63
N SER A 17 10.75 22.63 52.55
CA SER A 17 9.47 23.13 52.06
C SER A 17 8.96 22.29 50.88
N LYS A 18 7.64 22.01 50.84
CA LYS A 18 7.00 21.34 49.68
C LYS A 18 7.26 22.10 48.36
N ALA A 19 7.46 23.41 48.43
CA ALA A 19 7.81 24.24 47.28
C ALA A 19 9.25 24.01 46.81
N GLY A 20 10.22 23.92 47.73
CA GLY A 20 11.62 23.66 47.38
C GLY A 20 11.86 22.25 46.84
N ILE A 21 11.12 21.25 47.33
CA ILE A 21 11.13 19.89 46.76
C ILE A 21 10.60 19.92 45.32
N ARG A 22 9.52 20.65 45.04
CA ARG A 22 8.99 20.81 43.68
C ARG A 22 10.01 21.47 42.75
N TRP A 23 10.67 22.54 43.19
CA TRP A 23 11.73 23.19 42.41
C TRP A 23 12.94 22.29 42.16
N LEU A 24 13.34 21.49 43.15
CA LEU A 24 14.43 20.53 42.99
C LEU A 24 14.09 19.45 41.95
N VAL A 25 12.86 18.91 41.98
CA VAL A 25 12.39 17.95 40.99
C VAL A 25 12.33 18.59 39.60
N THR A 26 11.84 19.82 39.47
CA THR A 26 11.82 20.53 38.18
C THR A 26 13.24 20.76 37.63
N LEU A 27 14.21 21.09 38.48
CA LEU A 27 15.61 21.26 38.07
C LEU A 27 16.25 19.94 37.65
N ILE A 28 15.97 18.84 38.35
CA ILE A 28 16.45 17.51 37.98
C ILE A 28 15.87 17.10 36.63
N VAL A 29 14.55 17.25 36.44
CA VAL A 29 13.88 16.92 35.17
C VAL A 29 14.42 17.78 34.03
N ALA A 30 14.61 19.08 34.23
CA ALA A 30 15.18 19.97 33.23
C ALA A 30 16.64 19.60 32.89
N SER A 31 17.45 19.26 33.90
CA SER A 31 18.83 18.80 33.70
C SER A 31 18.87 17.50 32.92
N THR A 32 18.02 16.52 33.26
CA THR A 32 17.93 15.25 32.53
C THR A 32 17.49 15.47 31.09
N LEU A 33 16.52 16.36 30.84
CA LEU A 33 16.08 16.70 29.49
C LEU A 33 17.22 17.33 28.67
N CYS A 34 17.97 18.27 29.26
CA CYS A 34 19.13 18.89 28.63
C CYS A 34 20.25 17.87 28.34
N THR A 35 20.50 16.93 29.25
CA THR A 35 21.48 15.85 29.02
C THR A 35 21.04 14.89 27.92
N VAL A 36 19.75 14.53 27.86
CA VAL A 36 19.20 13.70 26.77
C VAL A 36 19.31 14.42 25.43
N ILE A 37 18.99 15.72 25.37
CA ILE A 37 19.16 16.55 24.17
C ILE A 37 20.64 16.65 23.77
N TYR A 38 21.54 16.84 24.75
CA TYR A 38 22.98 16.89 24.51
C TYR A 38 23.54 15.55 24.00
N ILE A 39 23.08 14.41 24.54
CA ILE A 39 23.47 13.08 24.04
C ILE A 39 22.90 12.83 22.65
N TYR A 40 21.63 13.20 22.43
CA TYR A 40 20.94 13.04 21.14
C TYR A 40 21.54 13.89 20.02
N HIS A 41 22.11 15.06 20.33
CA HIS A 41 22.79 15.93 19.37
C HIS A 41 24.32 15.88 19.44
N GLY A 42 24.89 15.13 20.38
CA GLY A 42 26.34 15.08 20.65
C GLY A 42 27.10 14.06 19.80
N ASP A 43 26.39 13.14 19.12
CA ASP A 43 27.02 12.11 18.30
C ASP A 43 27.02 12.48 16.80
N THR A 44 27.64 13.61 16.51
CA THR A 44 28.19 13.92 15.19
C THR A 44 29.62 14.42 15.37
N ASN A 45 30.55 13.50 15.59
CA ASN A 45 31.98 13.77 15.53
C ASN A 45 32.69 12.69 14.71
N SER A 46 32.38 12.65 13.42
CA SER A 46 32.97 11.77 12.42
C SER A 46 34.40 12.19 11.98
N HIS A 47 35.26 12.58 12.93
CA HIS A 47 36.63 13.02 12.63
C HIS A 47 37.76 12.21 13.30
N ILE A 48 37.46 11.11 14.00
CA ILE A 48 38.48 10.29 14.70
C ILE A 48 38.71 8.90 14.05
N LEU A 49 37.91 8.48 13.06
CA LEU A 49 38.04 7.15 12.42
C LEU A 49 38.72 7.15 11.04
N GLN A 50 39.49 8.20 10.69
CA GLN A 50 40.33 8.23 9.48
C GLN A 50 41.84 8.09 9.75
N GLN A 51 42.26 7.78 10.98
CA GLN A 51 43.69 7.61 11.32
C GLN A 51 44.14 6.18 11.59
N LEU A 52 43.32 5.18 11.27
CA LEU A 52 43.71 3.77 11.39
C LEU A 52 43.36 3.06 10.09
N LEU A 53 44.22 3.18 9.07
CA LEU A 53 44.74 2.10 8.22
C LEU A 53 45.63 2.69 7.09
N PRO A 54 46.71 2.00 6.67
CA PRO A 54 47.83 2.62 5.95
C PRO A 54 47.68 2.62 4.42
N ASN A 55 48.30 3.63 3.82
CA ASN A 55 48.67 3.72 2.40
C ASN A 55 49.38 2.46 1.89
N THR A 56 48.95 1.96 0.72
CA THR A 56 49.87 1.38 -0.26
C THR A 56 49.47 1.80 -1.68
N ASN A 57 50.31 2.66 -2.26
CA ASN A 57 50.38 2.89 -3.70
C ASN A 57 51.00 1.66 -4.39
N SER A 58 50.51 1.33 -5.58
CA SER A 58 51.40 0.90 -6.66
C SER A 58 50.83 1.29 -8.04
N ASP A 59 51.65 2.08 -8.74
CA ASP A 59 51.59 2.37 -10.16
C ASP A 59 51.57 1.11 -11.03
N LYS A 60 50.87 1.17 -12.17
CA LYS A 60 51.46 0.89 -13.49
C LYS A 60 50.51 1.22 -14.67
N THR A 61 51.11 1.86 -15.66
CA THR A 61 50.57 2.43 -16.91
C THR A 61 50.47 1.44 -18.09
N SER A 62 49.37 1.56 -18.87
CA SER A 62 49.21 1.45 -20.37
C SER A 62 49.55 0.14 -21.11
N PRO A 63 48.97 -0.22 -22.30
CA PRO A 63 48.48 0.65 -23.40
C PRO A 63 47.15 0.21 -24.12
N PRO A 64 46.67 0.91 -25.18
CA PRO A 64 45.33 0.70 -25.79
C PRO A 64 45.31 0.06 -27.20
N SER A 65 44.08 -0.18 -27.71
CA SER A 65 43.60 -0.45 -29.09
C SER A 65 43.27 -1.93 -29.44
N PRO A 66 42.41 -2.27 -30.44
CA PRO A 66 41.71 -1.42 -31.43
C PRO A 66 40.20 -1.70 -31.65
N ALA A 67 39.61 -0.88 -32.52
CA ALA A 67 38.21 -0.82 -32.96
C ALA A 67 37.76 -2.00 -33.85
N ASP A 68 36.48 -2.36 -33.75
CA ASP A 68 35.79 -3.29 -34.65
C ASP A 68 35.08 -2.56 -35.83
N PRO A 69 35.00 -3.19 -37.03
CA PRO A 69 34.52 -2.60 -38.28
C PRO A 69 32.98 -2.66 -38.46
N PRO A 70 32.41 -1.93 -39.44
CA PRO A 70 30.95 -1.73 -39.55
C PRO A 70 30.22 -2.88 -40.26
N LEU A 71 28.97 -3.11 -39.86
CA LEU A 71 28.02 -4.01 -40.52
C LEU A 71 27.46 -3.41 -41.84
N PRO A 72 27.26 -4.20 -42.90
CA PRO A 72 26.62 -3.75 -44.13
C PRO A 72 25.08 -3.86 -44.08
N ALA A 73 24.43 -3.00 -44.87
CA ALA A 73 22.99 -2.81 -44.99
C ALA A 73 22.33 -3.56 -46.18
N SER A 74 20.99 -3.60 -46.14
CA SER A 74 20.00 -3.95 -47.19
C SER A 74 19.69 -5.46 -47.35
N THR A 75 18.44 -5.93 -47.49
CA THR A 75 17.30 -5.47 -48.34
C THR A 75 15.92 -6.05 -47.91
N THR A 76 14.91 -5.16 -47.76
CA THR A 76 13.51 -5.11 -48.34
C THR A 76 12.55 -6.34 -48.45
N PRO A 77 11.21 -6.14 -48.59
CA PRO A 77 10.21 -6.53 -47.58
C PRO A 77 9.15 -7.56 -48.06
N SER A 78 8.29 -8.02 -47.15
CA SER A 78 7.09 -8.82 -47.44
C SER A 78 5.86 -8.27 -46.68
N PRO A 79 4.64 -8.54 -47.17
CA PRO A 79 3.55 -7.58 -47.21
C PRO A 79 2.81 -7.40 -45.88
N SER A 80 2.36 -6.16 -45.70
CA SER A 80 1.66 -5.59 -44.55
C SER A 80 0.42 -6.37 -44.11
N THR A 81 0.52 -7.03 -42.96
CA THR A 81 -0.61 -7.17 -42.02
C THR A 81 -0.86 -5.83 -41.33
N PRO A 82 -2.10 -5.48 -40.96
CA PRO A 82 -2.39 -4.27 -40.20
C PRO A 82 -1.68 -4.38 -38.86
N ASN A 83 -0.63 -3.58 -38.71
CA ASN A 83 0.21 -3.57 -37.53
C ASN A 83 -0.56 -2.87 -36.40
N HIS A 84 -1.42 -3.62 -35.69
CA HIS A 84 -1.83 -3.26 -34.33
C HIS A 84 -0.64 -3.46 -33.37
N ASN A 85 0.51 -2.87 -33.70
CA ASN A 85 1.57 -2.62 -32.73
C ASN A 85 1.12 -1.42 -31.89
N HIS A 86 0.17 -1.66 -30.99
CA HIS A 86 0.13 -0.88 -29.77
C HIS A 86 1.46 -1.16 -29.06
N ASN A 87 2.29 -0.11 -28.96
CA ASN A 87 3.41 -0.03 -28.03
C ASN A 87 3.02 -0.73 -26.73
N ARG A 88 3.62 -1.90 -26.47
CA ARG A 88 3.46 -2.58 -25.18
C ARG A 88 4.04 -1.65 -24.11
N PRO A 89 3.27 -1.26 -23.06
CA PRO A 89 3.83 -0.53 -21.93
C PRO A 89 4.98 -1.33 -21.29
N ALA A 90 6.05 -0.65 -20.86
CA ALA A 90 7.26 -1.26 -20.30
C ALA A 90 7.03 -2.14 -19.05
N TRP A 91 5.85 -2.07 -18.42
CA TRP A 91 5.48 -2.85 -17.24
C TRP A 91 4.77 -4.18 -17.56
N ILE A 92 4.31 -4.39 -18.80
CA ILE A 92 3.96 -5.73 -19.34
C ILE A 92 5.19 -6.65 -19.37
N THR A 93 6.37 -6.05 -19.31
CA THR A 93 7.63 -6.74 -19.10
C THR A 93 8.13 -6.46 -17.70
N THR A 94 7.51 -7.05 -16.67
CA THR A 94 8.32 -7.45 -15.51
C THR A 94 9.45 -8.29 -16.09
N PRO A 95 10.71 -7.83 -16.15
CA PRO A 95 11.76 -8.62 -16.77
C PRO A 95 11.79 -9.94 -16.01
N ALA A 96 11.83 -11.07 -16.70
CA ALA A 96 12.20 -12.32 -16.06
C ALA A 96 13.61 -12.11 -15.51
N VAL A 97 13.74 -11.83 -14.20
CA VAL A 97 15.04 -11.38 -13.65
C VAL A 97 16.05 -12.51 -13.66
N PHE A 98 15.63 -13.79 -13.76
CA PHE A 98 16.50 -14.89 -14.16
C PHE A 98 15.75 -15.98 -14.91
N SER A 99 16.43 -16.57 -15.89
CA SER A 99 16.01 -17.84 -16.48
C SER A 99 16.61 -18.99 -15.66
N THR A 100 15.79 -19.75 -14.91
CA THR A 100 16.19 -21.06 -14.32
C THR A 100 16.77 -22.05 -15.33
N ALA A 101 16.63 -21.82 -16.64
CA ALA A 101 17.22 -22.63 -17.70
C ALA A 101 18.75 -22.54 -17.72
N HIS A 102 19.34 -21.61 -16.96
CA HIS A 102 20.78 -21.46 -16.78
C HIS A 102 21.30 -22.04 -15.45
N LEU A 103 20.44 -22.69 -14.66
CA LEU A 103 20.85 -23.37 -13.42
C LEU A 103 20.98 -24.88 -13.70
N PRO A 104 22.21 -25.43 -13.76
CA PRO A 104 22.39 -26.87 -13.93
C PRO A 104 21.76 -27.62 -12.73
N ASN A 105 20.92 -28.61 -13.02
CA ASN A 105 20.30 -29.53 -12.05
C ASN A 105 19.21 -28.98 -11.12
N TYR A 106 18.58 -27.83 -11.44
CA TYR A 106 17.36 -27.40 -10.75
C TYR A 106 16.13 -28.02 -11.41
N HIS A 107 15.44 -28.92 -10.70
CA HIS A 107 14.14 -29.49 -11.08
C HIS A 107 13.19 -29.26 -9.90
N PRO A 108 12.19 -28.37 -10.01
CA PRO A 108 11.23 -28.19 -8.93
C PRO A 108 10.45 -29.49 -8.73
N MET A 109 10.39 -29.96 -7.48
CA MET A 109 9.75 -31.22 -7.10
C MET A 109 8.26 -31.06 -6.75
N THR A 110 7.67 -29.89 -7.00
CA THR A 110 6.34 -29.50 -6.50
C THR A 110 5.37 -29.23 -7.65
N ALA A 111 4.06 -29.39 -7.39
CA ALA A 111 2.95 -29.09 -8.30
C ALA A 111 2.80 -27.58 -8.66
N LEU A 112 3.71 -26.74 -8.16
CA LEU A 112 3.85 -25.36 -8.59
C LEU A 112 4.66 -25.35 -9.91
N PRO A 113 4.23 -24.59 -10.94
CA PRO A 113 4.88 -24.60 -12.26
C PRO A 113 6.38 -24.29 -12.19
N ASP A 114 7.14 -24.78 -13.19
CA ASP A 114 8.62 -24.69 -13.29
C ASP A 114 9.23 -23.27 -13.11
N ARG A 115 8.42 -22.20 -13.11
CA ARG A 115 8.73 -20.84 -12.60
C ARG A 115 7.46 -20.03 -12.25
N PRO A 116 7.54 -18.99 -11.37
CA PRO A 116 8.54 -18.69 -10.34
C PRO A 116 7.96 -18.57 -8.91
N LEU A 117 8.71 -19.07 -7.93
CA LEU A 117 8.88 -18.41 -6.63
C LEU A 117 10.24 -17.72 -6.68
N ARG A 118 10.26 -16.38 -6.84
CA ARG A 118 11.47 -15.56 -6.72
C ARG A 118 11.85 -15.40 -5.26
N LEU A 119 12.54 -16.40 -4.74
CA LEU A 119 13.18 -16.34 -3.42
C LEU A 119 14.69 -16.59 -3.59
N HIS A 120 15.36 -15.78 -4.44
CA HIS A 120 16.76 -16.02 -4.84
C HIS A 120 17.78 -15.36 -3.88
N PRO A 121 18.74 -16.11 -3.28
CA PRO A 121 19.66 -15.60 -2.26
C PRO A 121 20.79 -14.69 -2.74
N LEU A 122 20.98 -14.49 -4.05
CA LEU A 122 22.15 -13.76 -4.55
C LEU A 122 21.74 -12.54 -5.35
N LEU A 123 21.87 -11.35 -4.74
CA LEU A 123 22.05 -10.07 -5.44
C LEU A 123 22.56 -8.93 -4.52
N SER A 124 23.30 -9.27 -3.46
CA SER A 124 23.74 -8.30 -2.44
C SER A 124 24.73 -7.25 -2.98
N HIS A 125 25.50 -7.57 -4.04
CA HIS A 125 26.55 -6.67 -4.55
C HIS A 125 26.06 -5.68 -5.63
N SER A 126 25.02 -6.03 -6.40
CA SER A 126 24.50 -5.18 -7.47
C SER A 126 23.47 -4.15 -6.97
N MET A 127 22.78 -4.43 -5.86
CA MET A 127 21.81 -3.49 -5.27
C MET A 127 22.47 -2.26 -4.65
N ALA A 128 23.68 -2.37 -4.09
CA ALA A 128 24.38 -1.26 -3.45
C ALA A 128 24.56 -0.01 -4.33
N LYS A 129 24.67 -0.18 -5.66
CA LYS A 129 24.83 0.94 -6.61
C LYS A 129 23.50 1.63 -6.96
N PHE A 130 22.37 0.92 -6.88
CA PHE A 130 21.02 1.44 -7.16
C PHE A 130 20.38 2.12 -5.94
N LEU A 131 20.74 1.68 -4.73
CA LEU A 131 20.27 2.22 -3.44
C LEU A 131 20.72 3.66 -3.13
N SER A 132 21.47 4.31 -4.03
CA SER A 132 22.05 5.64 -3.82
C SER A 132 21.14 6.82 -4.16
N ARG A 133 19.85 6.59 -4.49
CA ARG A 133 18.90 7.68 -4.80
C ARG A 133 18.03 8.03 -3.59
N PRO A 134 17.97 9.31 -3.16
CA PRO A 134 17.16 9.72 -2.02
C PRO A 134 15.68 9.76 -2.40
N LEU A 135 14.90 8.78 -1.94
CA LEU A 135 13.43 8.73 -2.03
C LEU A 135 12.74 9.21 -0.75
N ASN A 136 13.49 9.74 0.22
CA ASN A 136 13.01 10.11 1.56
C ASN A 136 11.77 11.02 1.53
N SER A 137 11.62 11.85 0.49
CA SER A 137 10.47 12.76 0.35
C SER A 137 9.18 12.05 -0.04
N GLN A 138 9.24 10.88 -0.67
CA GLN A 138 8.07 10.13 -1.16
C GLN A 138 7.76 8.88 -0.33
N VAL A 139 8.51 8.68 0.75
CA VAL A 139 8.35 7.58 1.71
C VAL A 139 7.49 8.08 2.87
N ASN A 140 6.73 7.18 3.47
CA ASN A 140 5.99 7.51 4.68
C ASN A 140 6.97 7.96 5.78
N ALA A 141 6.81 9.19 6.27
CA ALA A 141 7.76 9.78 7.21
C ALA A 141 7.81 9.06 8.56
N ASP A 142 6.67 8.53 9.04
CA ASP A 142 6.59 7.80 10.30
C ASP A 142 7.31 6.45 10.17
N GLN A 143 7.13 5.75 9.04
CA GLN A 143 7.90 4.54 8.73
C GLN A 143 9.40 4.83 8.65
N LEU A 144 9.81 5.87 7.92
CA LEU A 144 11.22 6.18 7.76
C LEU A 144 11.89 6.51 9.11
N GLN A 145 11.20 7.25 9.99
CA GLN A 145 11.75 7.59 11.31
C GLN A 145 11.76 6.41 12.29
N GLY A 146 10.75 5.54 12.23
CA GLY A 146 10.59 4.43 13.17
C GLY A 146 11.30 3.13 12.78
N GLU A 147 11.47 2.89 11.48
CA GLU A 147 11.70 1.54 10.95
C GLU A 147 12.96 1.41 10.09
N GLN A 148 13.61 2.51 9.70
CA GLN A 148 14.80 2.44 8.84
C GLN A 148 15.93 1.59 9.47
N ALA A 149 16.17 1.74 10.78
CA ALA A 149 17.14 0.93 11.50
C ALA A 149 16.75 -0.56 11.50
N ASN A 150 15.46 -0.86 11.67
CA ASN A 150 14.94 -2.24 11.62
C ASN A 150 15.12 -2.82 10.23
N TRP A 151 14.78 -2.07 9.17
CA TRP A 151 14.99 -2.49 7.79
C TRP A 151 16.45 -2.79 7.50
N LEU A 152 17.38 -1.90 7.88
CA LEU A 152 18.81 -2.08 7.67
C LEU A 152 19.37 -3.28 8.45
N SER A 153 18.86 -3.52 9.66
CA SER A 153 19.29 -4.62 10.54
C SER A 153 18.96 -6.02 10.02
N VAL A 154 18.03 -6.14 9.07
CA VAL A 154 17.66 -7.43 8.47
C VAL A 154 18.83 -7.97 7.65
N ASP A 155 19.50 -8.97 8.20
CA ASP A 155 20.69 -9.59 7.64
C ASP A 155 20.35 -10.71 6.62
N ALA A 156 21.40 -11.29 6.04
CA ALA A 156 21.26 -12.34 5.03
C ALA A 156 20.57 -13.59 5.59
N ASP A 157 20.87 -13.98 6.83
CA ASP A 157 20.32 -15.17 7.46
C ASP A 157 18.81 -14.99 7.72
N ARG A 158 18.40 -13.81 8.19
CA ARG A 158 16.99 -13.45 8.34
C ARG A 158 16.27 -13.45 7.00
N ILE A 159 16.88 -12.90 5.94
CA ILE A 159 16.31 -12.94 4.58
C ILE A 159 16.10 -14.38 4.11
N VAL A 160 17.11 -15.25 4.29
CA VAL A 160 17.01 -16.67 3.91
C VAL A 160 15.91 -17.36 4.71
N ALA A 161 15.82 -17.11 6.03
CA ALA A 161 14.78 -17.69 6.87
C ALA A 161 13.36 -17.24 6.46
N MET A 162 13.16 -15.96 6.15
CA MET A 162 11.86 -15.45 5.70
C MET A 162 11.45 -16.02 4.35
N ARG A 163 12.42 -16.21 3.44
CA ARG A 163 12.19 -16.88 2.16
C ARG A 163 11.81 -18.34 2.34
N ALA A 164 12.58 -19.07 3.15
CA ALA A 164 12.28 -20.46 3.46
C ALA A 164 10.89 -20.60 4.08
N GLY A 165 10.54 -19.74 5.05
CA GLY A 165 9.21 -19.73 5.68
C GLY A 165 8.07 -19.46 4.70
N ALA A 166 8.24 -18.53 3.75
CA ALA A 166 7.25 -18.30 2.69
C ALA A 166 7.07 -19.51 1.76
N LEU A 167 8.16 -20.19 1.40
CA LEU A 167 8.11 -21.40 0.58
C LEU A 167 7.45 -22.56 1.34
N GLU A 168 7.91 -22.83 2.56
CA GLU A 168 7.36 -23.87 3.44
C GLU A 168 5.87 -23.66 3.70
N TYR A 169 5.43 -22.40 3.88
CA TYR A 169 4.02 -22.06 4.00
C TYR A 169 3.25 -22.48 2.75
N LEU A 170 3.69 -22.08 1.54
CA LEU A 170 3.00 -22.43 0.30
C LEU A 170 2.99 -23.95 0.05
N GLU A 171 4.09 -24.64 0.29
CA GLU A 171 4.16 -26.10 0.17
C GLU A 171 3.20 -26.79 1.15
N GLY A 172 3.18 -26.34 2.41
CA GLY A 172 2.24 -26.83 3.42
C GLY A 172 0.78 -26.59 3.03
N ARG A 173 0.46 -25.39 2.52
CA ARG A 173 -0.89 -25.06 2.05
C ARG A 173 -1.30 -25.87 0.82
N SER A 174 -0.39 -26.11 -0.12
CA SER A 174 -0.61 -26.99 -1.28
C SER A 174 -0.96 -28.41 -0.83
N VAL A 175 -0.19 -29.00 0.09
CA VAL A 175 -0.50 -30.34 0.63
C VAL A 175 -1.86 -30.37 1.34
N LEU A 176 -2.17 -29.36 2.17
CA LEU A 176 -3.42 -29.29 2.94
C LEU A 176 -4.67 -29.13 2.08
N GLU A 177 -4.59 -28.33 1.01
CA GLU A 177 -5.75 -28.03 0.14
C GLU A 177 -5.89 -29.01 -1.04
N GLY A 178 -4.83 -29.78 -1.30
CA GLY A 178 -4.60 -30.67 -2.46
C GLY A 178 -3.52 -30.09 -3.38
N GLU A 179 -2.62 -30.91 -3.94
CA GLU A 179 -1.37 -30.44 -4.59
C GLU A 179 -1.57 -29.28 -5.61
N ASP A 180 -2.64 -29.31 -6.41
CA ASP A 180 -3.00 -28.26 -7.38
C ASP A 180 -3.90 -27.12 -6.83
N ALA A 181 -4.26 -27.14 -5.55
CA ALA A 181 -5.29 -26.26 -4.98
C ALA A 181 -4.84 -24.81 -4.77
N LEU A 182 -3.56 -24.51 -4.99
CA LEU A 182 -3.05 -23.13 -5.06
C LEU A 182 -3.13 -22.53 -6.46
N ILE A 183 -3.57 -23.32 -7.46
CA ILE A 183 -3.86 -22.84 -8.80
C ILE A 183 -5.35 -22.47 -8.86
N GLY A 184 -5.60 -21.20 -9.14
CA GLY A 184 -6.96 -20.64 -9.16
C GLY A 184 -7.89 -21.32 -10.16
N PRO A 185 -9.21 -21.28 -9.91
CA PRO A 185 -9.89 -20.40 -8.95
C PRO A 185 -10.06 -21.00 -7.53
N GLY A 186 -9.58 -22.21 -7.26
CA GLY A 186 -9.59 -22.81 -5.92
C GLY A 186 -10.98 -23.12 -5.36
N LYS A 187 -11.11 -23.09 -4.03
CA LYS A 187 -12.33 -23.42 -3.28
C LYS A 187 -12.82 -22.22 -2.45
N GLY A 188 -14.13 -22.07 -2.34
CA GLY A 188 -14.78 -21.10 -1.48
C GLY A 188 -14.77 -21.51 0.00
N ALA A 189 -15.34 -20.67 0.86
CA ALA A 189 -15.39 -20.88 2.31
C ALA A 189 -16.16 -22.15 2.73
N ASP A 190 -17.07 -22.64 1.88
CA ASP A 190 -17.83 -23.88 2.05
C ASP A 190 -17.10 -25.12 1.50
N GLY A 191 -15.87 -24.95 1.02
CA GLY A 191 -15.07 -26.01 0.40
C GLY A 191 -15.48 -26.35 -1.03
N GLN A 192 -16.49 -25.68 -1.59
CA GLN A 192 -16.93 -25.90 -2.97
C GLN A 192 -15.96 -25.29 -3.96
N ALA A 193 -15.78 -25.95 -5.11
CA ALA A 193 -14.96 -25.40 -6.19
C ALA A 193 -15.57 -24.10 -6.72
N VAL A 194 -14.74 -23.07 -6.84
CA VAL A 194 -15.15 -21.78 -7.39
C VAL A 194 -15.31 -21.90 -8.90
N VAL A 195 -16.42 -21.40 -9.44
CA VAL A 195 -16.66 -21.41 -10.88
C VAL A 195 -15.80 -20.35 -11.54
N ARG A 196 -14.96 -20.74 -12.51
CA ARG A 196 -14.12 -19.79 -13.27
C ARG A 196 -14.98 -18.72 -13.96
N GLY A 197 -14.56 -17.46 -13.87
CA GLY A 197 -15.29 -16.30 -14.39
C GLY A 197 -16.52 -15.88 -13.57
N SER A 198 -16.86 -16.58 -12.48
CA SER A 198 -17.82 -16.05 -11.51
C SER A 198 -17.26 -14.78 -10.87
N ARG A 199 -18.11 -13.78 -10.65
CA ARG A 199 -17.66 -12.47 -10.15
C ARG A 199 -18.46 -11.99 -8.95
N GLY A 200 -17.83 -11.17 -8.12
CA GLY A 200 -18.50 -10.56 -6.98
C GLY A 200 -17.66 -9.53 -6.24
N VAL A 201 -18.31 -8.86 -5.30
CA VAL A 201 -17.68 -7.89 -4.40
C VAL A 201 -17.52 -8.53 -3.02
N VAL A 202 -16.35 -8.34 -2.41
CA VAL A 202 -16.02 -8.87 -1.09
C VAL A 202 -15.67 -7.73 -0.15
N LEU A 203 -16.23 -7.73 1.05
CA LEU A 203 -15.86 -6.79 2.12
C LEU A 203 -15.46 -7.53 3.39
N ALA A 204 -14.53 -6.95 4.15
CA ALA A 204 -14.19 -7.40 5.49
C ALA A 204 -14.89 -6.51 6.55
N ALA A 205 -15.84 -7.08 7.30
CA ALA A 205 -16.56 -6.38 8.36
C ALA A 205 -17.13 -7.34 9.40
N GLY A 206 -16.73 -7.18 10.67
CA GLY A 206 -17.23 -8.02 11.77
C GLY A 206 -17.54 -7.31 13.09
N ASN A 207 -17.14 -6.05 13.28
CA ASN A 207 -17.56 -5.28 14.45
C ASN A 207 -18.70 -4.32 14.09
N HIS A 208 -19.46 -3.87 15.09
CA HIS A 208 -20.67 -3.06 14.88
C HIS A 208 -20.44 -1.88 13.91
N ARG A 209 -19.33 -1.15 14.06
CA ARG A 209 -18.99 0.04 13.26
C ARG A 209 -18.55 -0.30 11.83
N THR A 210 -17.84 -1.41 11.61
CA THR A 210 -17.47 -1.83 10.25
C THR A 210 -18.66 -2.43 9.51
N VAL A 211 -19.61 -3.02 10.24
CA VAL A 211 -20.83 -3.58 9.66
C VAL A 211 -21.80 -2.49 9.20
N GLU A 212 -22.01 -1.43 9.99
CA GLU A 212 -22.78 -0.26 9.55
C GLU A 212 -22.24 0.31 8.23
N LYS A 213 -20.92 0.47 8.15
CA LYS A 213 -20.25 0.92 6.92
C LYS A 213 -20.41 -0.05 5.76
N ALA A 214 -20.31 -1.36 6.00
CA ALA A 214 -20.53 -2.36 4.96
C ALA A 214 -21.97 -2.33 4.44
N VAL A 215 -22.97 -2.22 5.32
CA VAL A 215 -24.38 -2.05 4.94
C VAL A 215 -24.55 -0.84 4.02
N MET A 216 -23.96 0.29 4.38
CA MET A 216 -24.00 1.52 3.58
C MET A 216 -23.34 1.36 2.21
N CYS A 217 -22.12 0.82 2.18
CA CYS A 217 -21.40 0.57 0.93
C CYS A 217 -22.22 -0.36 0.01
N VAL A 218 -22.88 -1.39 0.56
CA VAL A 218 -23.76 -2.29 -0.20
C VAL A 218 -25.02 -1.58 -0.72
N GLN A 219 -25.66 -0.75 0.09
CA GLN A 219 -26.81 0.04 -0.33
C GLN A 219 -26.42 0.99 -1.48
N GLU A 220 -25.26 1.62 -1.38
CA GLU A 220 -24.75 2.53 -2.41
C GLU A 220 -24.39 1.78 -3.71
N MET A 221 -23.71 0.64 -3.62
CA MET A 221 -23.45 -0.23 -4.78
C MET A 221 -24.74 -0.60 -5.52
N LYS A 222 -25.79 -0.97 -4.78
CA LYS A 222 -27.10 -1.29 -5.36
C LYS A 222 -27.77 -0.07 -6.00
N ARG A 223 -27.69 1.10 -5.34
CA ARG A 223 -28.21 2.36 -5.88
C ARG A 223 -27.53 2.73 -7.19
N LEU A 224 -26.21 2.51 -7.28
CA LEU A 224 -25.39 2.71 -8.47
C LEU A 224 -25.59 1.62 -9.54
N GLY A 225 -26.38 0.58 -9.26
CA GLY A 225 -26.80 -0.41 -10.24
C GLY A 225 -25.95 -1.67 -10.30
N TRP A 226 -25.18 -2.00 -9.26
CA TRP A 226 -24.47 -3.28 -9.17
C TRP A 226 -25.45 -4.46 -9.21
N LYS A 227 -25.30 -5.30 -10.25
CA LYS A 227 -26.12 -6.51 -10.48
C LYS A 227 -25.32 -7.70 -11.05
N ASP A 228 -24.05 -7.50 -11.36
CA ASP A 228 -23.26 -8.42 -12.20
C ASP A 228 -22.63 -9.57 -11.40
N GLY A 229 -22.83 -9.62 -10.08
CA GLY A 229 -22.26 -10.63 -9.21
C GLY A 229 -22.82 -10.62 -7.79
N GLY A 230 -22.39 -11.60 -6.99
CA GLY A 230 -22.75 -11.66 -5.58
C GLY A 230 -22.01 -10.63 -4.73
N ILE A 231 -22.47 -10.44 -3.50
CA ILE A 231 -21.77 -9.64 -2.49
C ILE A 231 -21.54 -10.53 -1.27
N GLU A 232 -20.31 -10.60 -0.80
CA GLU A 232 -19.93 -11.36 0.38
C GLU A 232 -19.29 -10.46 1.44
N VAL A 233 -19.69 -10.65 2.70
CA VAL A 233 -19.09 -9.96 3.85
C VAL A 233 -18.46 -10.99 4.77
N PHE A 234 -17.16 -10.85 4.99
CA PHE A 234 -16.36 -11.73 5.84
C PHE A 234 -16.11 -11.13 7.23
N HIS A 235 -16.17 -11.97 8.26
CA HIS A 235 -15.90 -11.60 9.65
C HIS A 235 -15.13 -12.70 10.40
N PHE A 236 -14.46 -12.35 11.50
CA PHE A 236 -13.80 -13.35 12.37
C PHE A 236 -14.81 -14.16 13.19
N GLU A 237 -14.37 -15.29 13.74
CA GLU A 237 -15.14 -16.01 14.76
C GLU A 237 -15.47 -15.11 15.96
N GLY A 238 -16.72 -15.18 16.45
CA GLY A 238 -17.22 -14.37 17.55
C GLY A 238 -17.54 -12.90 17.20
N GLU A 239 -17.25 -12.46 15.98
CA GLU A 239 -17.72 -11.20 15.43
C GLU A 239 -19.13 -11.33 14.81
N LEU A 240 -19.80 -10.20 14.58
CA LEU A 240 -21.16 -10.14 14.03
C LEU A 240 -22.17 -11.04 14.80
N ALA A 241 -22.04 -11.08 16.13
CA ALA A 241 -22.94 -11.84 17.00
C ALA A 241 -24.35 -11.22 17.14
N ASP A 242 -24.51 -9.96 16.71
CA ASP A 242 -25.82 -9.31 16.66
C ASP A 242 -26.60 -9.79 15.43
N GLU A 243 -27.58 -10.66 15.67
CA GLU A 243 -28.49 -11.19 14.67
C GLU A 243 -29.24 -10.11 13.87
N LYS A 244 -29.45 -8.92 14.45
CA LYS A 244 -30.07 -7.81 13.72
C LYS A 244 -29.16 -7.32 12.60
N GLN A 245 -27.87 -7.16 12.87
CA GLN A 245 -26.89 -6.70 11.88
C GLN A 245 -26.68 -7.73 10.77
N ARG A 246 -26.64 -9.02 11.14
CA ARG A 246 -26.60 -10.12 10.18
C ARG A 246 -27.81 -10.10 9.24
N ARG A 247 -29.02 -10.01 9.80
CA ARG A 247 -30.27 -9.93 9.02
C ARG A 247 -30.35 -8.69 8.13
N GLU A 248 -29.75 -7.58 8.54
CA GLU A 248 -29.69 -6.37 7.73
C GLU A 248 -28.85 -6.58 6.47
N LEU A 249 -27.66 -7.17 6.60
CA LEU A 249 -26.82 -7.57 5.46
C LEU A 249 -27.53 -8.60 4.57
N GLU A 250 -28.06 -9.66 5.15
CA GLU A 250 -28.76 -10.73 4.42
C GLU A 250 -30.02 -10.21 3.71
N GLY A 251 -30.74 -9.25 4.31
CA GLY A 251 -31.88 -8.57 3.70
C GLY A 251 -31.50 -7.74 2.48
N LEU A 252 -30.23 -7.33 2.37
CA LEU A 252 -29.64 -6.72 1.17
C LEU A 252 -29.14 -7.79 0.17
N GLY A 253 -29.34 -9.09 0.42
CA GLY A 253 -28.84 -10.16 -0.44
C GLY A 253 -27.32 -10.34 -0.36
N VAL A 254 -26.70 -9.94 0.76
CA VAL A 254 -25.30 -10.22 1.07
C VAL A 254 -25.20 -11.62 1.67
N THR A 255 -24.23 -12.40 1.21
CA THR A 255 -23.86 -13.66 1.88
C THR A 255 -22.81 -13.36 2.95
N VAL A 256 -23.15 -13.61 4.21
CA VAL A 256 -22.23 -13.39 5.33
C VAL A 256 -21.40 -14.66 5.56
N ARG A 257 -20.07 -14.51 5.60
CA ARG A 257 -19.12 -15.61 5.77
C ARG A 257 -18.21 -15.37 6.98
N MET A 258 -17.85 -16.46 7.63
CA MET A 258 -16.88 -16.44 8.72
C MET A 258 -15.54 -16.96 8.19
N VAL A 259 -14.45 -16.30 8.54
CA VAL A 259 -13.11 -16.81 8.25
C VAL A 259 -12.66 -17.88 9.23
N SER A 260 -11.71 -18.69 8.78
CA SER A 260 -11.10 -19.74 9.60
C SER A 260 -9.87 -19.26 10.38
N THR A 261 -9.21 -18.19 9.91
CA THR A 261 -8.06 -17.60 10.60
C THR A 261 -8.48 -16.98 11.91
N LYS A 262 -7.64 -17.18 12.93
CA LYS A 262 -7.82 -16.55 14.24
C LYS A 262 -7.08 -15.22 14.27
N LYS A 263 -7.67 -14.25 14.98
CA LYS A 263 -7.01 -12.98 15.29
C LYS A 263 -5.65 -13.23 15.95
N ALA A 264 -4.61 -12.56 15.45
CA ALA A 264 -3.31 -12.62 16.09
C ALA A 264 -3.41 -12.07 17.54
N PRO A 265 -2.91 -12.80 18.55
CA PRO A 265 -3.02 -12.36 19.94
C PRO A 265 -2.25 -11.06 20.14
N ASN A 266 -2.86 -10.11 20.87
CA ASN A 266 -2.29 -8.80 21.22
C ASN A 266 -2.01 -7.85 20.03
N GLN A 267 -2.56 -8.10 18.84
CA GLN A 267 -2.49 -7.13 17.74
C GLN A 267 -3.62 -6.10 17.83
N TRP A 268 -3.27 -4.83 17.61
CA TRP A 268 -4.22 -3.71 17.64
C TRP A 268 -5.17 -3.70 16.42
N LYS A 269 -4.78 -4.35 15.32
CA LYS A 269 -5.55 -4.56 14.10
C LYS A 269 -5.25 -5.94 13.53
N ASN A 270 -6.28 -6.59 12.99
CA ASN A 270 -6.20 -7.89 12.34
C ASN A 270 -6.38 -7.67 10.85
N PHE A 271 -5.26 -7.67 10.13
CA PHE A 271 -5.27 -7.40 8.71
C PHE A 271 -5.26 -8.68 7.86
N GLU A 272 -5.15 -9.83 8.52
CA GLU A 272 -5.21 -11.16 7.90
C GLU A 272 -6.57 -11.39 7.22
N LEU A 273 -7.60 -10.65 7.61
CA LEU A 273 -8.96 -10.82 7.08
C LEU A 273 -9.08 -10.49 5.58
N LYS A 274 -8.29 -9.57 5.04
CA LYS A 274 -8.45 -9.10 3.66
C LYS A 274 -8.10 -10.20 2.67
N ALA A 275 -6.89 -10.74 2.75
CA ALA A 275 -6.43 -11.77 1.84
C ALA A 275 -7.29 -13.04 1.96
N GLU A 276 -7.61 -13.49 3.18
CA GLU A 276 -8.49 -14.64 3.37
C GLU A 276 -9.91 -14.42 2.81
N SER A 277 -10.48 -13.22 2.95
CA SER A 277 -11.80 -12.92 2.39
C SER A 277 -11.82 -13.10 0.87
N ILE A 278 -10.76 -12.68 0.18
CA ILE A 278 -10.62 -12.86 -1.27
C ILE A 278 -10.41 -14.34 -1.58
N LEU A 279 -9.47 -15.00 -0.89
CA LEU A 279 -9.14 -16.42 -1.06
C LEU A 279 -10.40 -17.30 -0.99
N ARG A 280 -11.17 -17.12 0.09
CA ARG A 280 -12.31 -17.96 0.46
C ARG A 280 -13.63 -17.46 -0.11
N SER A 281 -13.64 -16.36 -0.86
CA SER A 281 -14.84 -15.92 -1.58
C SER A 281 -15.30 -16.97 -2.59
N SER A 282 -16.61 -17.02 -2.84
CA SER A 282 -17.17 -17.92 -3.86
C SER A 282 -16.99 -17.43 -5.30
N PHE A 283 -16.22 -16.36 -5.52
CA PHE A 283 -16.01 -15.75 -6.83
C PHE A 283 -14.60 -15.98 -7.35
N ASP A 284 -14.44 -16.14 -8.65
CA ASP A 284 -13.13 -16.14 -9.31
C ASP A 284 -12.63 -14.69 -9.46
N GLU A 285 -13.44 -13.83 -10.04
CA GLU A 285 -13.17 -12.40 -10.23
C GLU A 285 -13.72 -11.61 -9.05
N VAL A 286 -12.82 -11.10 -8.22
CA VAL A 286 -13.15 -10.46 -6.96
C VAL A 286 -12.76 -8.99 -7.03
N LEU A 287 -13.70 -8.11 -6.70
CA LEU A 287 -13.38 -6.76 -6.22
C LEU A 287 -13.47 -6.77 -4.69
N TYR A 288 -12.34 -6.67 -4.02
CA TYR A 288 -12.29 -6.41 -2.59
C TYR A 288 -12.52 -4.92 -2.32
N LEU A 289 -13.30 -4.58 -1.29
CA LEU A 289 -13.47 -3.22 -0.79
C LEU A 289 -13.38 -3.17 0.75
N ASP A 290 -12.59 -2.23 1.26
CA ASP A 290 -12.69 -1.82 2.66
C ASP A 290 -14.08 -1.23 2.96
N SER A 291 -14.59 -1.47 4.17
CA SER A 291 -15.91 -0.97 4.56
C SER A 291 -16.04 0.56 4.50
N ASP A 292 -14.95 1.31 4.64
CA ASP A 292 -14.91 2.77 4.48
C ASP A 292 -14.52 3.25 3.07
N ASN A 293 -14.62 2.37 2.07
CA ASN A 293 -14.36 2.69 0.68
C ASN A 293 -15.65 2.72 -0.14
N PHE A 294 -16.11 3.92 -0.49
CA PHE A 294 -17.41 4.15 -1.12
C PHE A 294 -17.28 4.29 -2.64
N PRO A 295 -18.06 3.52 -3.43
CA PRO A 295 -18.09 3.69 -4.88
C PRO A 295 -18.87 4.94 -5.29
N LEU A 296 -18.47 5.55 -6.41
CA LEU A 296 -19.12 6.72 -7.02
C LEU A 296 -19.88 6.39 -8.30
N SER A 297 -19.58 5.26 -8.94
CA SER A 297 -20.27 4.79 -10.13
C SER A 297 -20.39 3.27 -10.16
N ASN A 298 -21.07 2.73 -11.17
CA ASN A 298 -21.30 1.30 -11.28
C ASN A 298 -19.99 0.54 -11.48
N LEU A 299 -19.71 -0.42 -10.59
CA LEU A 299 -18.48 -1.21 -10.55
C LEU A 299 -18.38 -2.27 -11.65
N ALA A 300 -19.47 -2.56 -12.37
CA ALA A 300 -19.51 -3.51 -13.49
C ALA A 300 -18.39 -3.27 -14.53
N THR A 301 -18.12 -2.00 -14.83
CA THR A 301 -17.14 -1.58 -15.85
C THR A 301 -15.70 -1.98 -15.52
N LEU A 302 -15.37 -2.18 -14.24
CA LEU A 302 -14.05 -2.61 -13.81
C LEU A 302 -13.70 -4.00 -14.34
N PHE A 303 -14.65 -4.93 -14.22
CA PHE A 303 -14.50 -6.32 -14.64
C PHE A 303 -14.39 -6.46 -16.17
N GLU A 304 -14.91 -5.51 -16.94
CA GLU A 304 -14.80 -5.52 -18.41
C GLU A 304 -13.71 -4.58 -18.94
N SER A 305 -13.01 -3.87 -18.06
CA SER A 305 -11.98 -2.92 -18.46
C SER A 305 -10.86 -3.62 -19.21
N SER A 306 -10.35 -2.99 -20.27
CA SER A 306 -9.22 -3.53 -21.03
C SER A 306 -7.98 -3.71 -20.16
N LEU A 307 -7.81 -2.88 -19.12
CA LEU A 307 -6.72 -3.00 -18.16
C LEU A 307 -6.83 -4.29 -17.31
N PHE A 308 -8.04 -4.63 -16.83
CA PHE A 308 -8.24 -5.88 -16.10
C PHE A 308 -8.18 -7.12 -17.01
N ARG A 309 -8.66 -6.99 -18.25
CA ARG A 309 -8.70 -8.09 -19.22
C ARG A 309 -7.41 -8.32 -19.99
N ASP A 310 -6.43 -7.42 -19.88
CA ASP A 310 -5.14 -7.58 -20.55
C ASP A 310 -4.42 -8.83 -19.99
N PRO A 311 -4.16 -9.87 -20.81
CA PRO A 311 -3.51 -11.09 -20.33
C PRO A 311 -2.10 -10.84 -19.79
N SER A 312 -1.46 -9.75 -20.19
CA SER A 312 -0.16 -9.34 -19.68
C SER A 312 -0.21 -8.70 -18.29
N GLY A 313 -1.37 -8.16 -17.92
CA GLY A 313 -1.66 -7.61 -16.61
C GLY A 313 -2.07 -8.67 -15.59
N GLY A 314 -2.18 -9.93 -16.01
CA GLY A 314 -2.43 -11.06 -15.13
C GLY A 314 -3.82 -11.10 -14.50
N ASN A 315 -4.78 -10.32 -15.01
CA ASN A 315 -6.10 -10.12 -14.37
C ASN A 315 -6.00 -9.73 -12.90
N ALA A 316 -5.06 -8.84 -12.57
CA ALA A 316 -4.94 -8.22 -11.25
C ALA A 316 -4.72 -6.72 -11.45
N VAL A 317 -5.54 -5.89 -10.82
CA VAL A 317 -5.44 -4.43 -10.87
C VAL A 317 -5.33 -3.87 -9.45
N PHE A 318 -4.30 -3.07 -9.24
CA PHE A 318 -3.93 -2.49 -7.95
C PHE A 318 -3.88 -0.97 -8.03
N TRP A 319 -4.43 -0.29 -7.04
CA TRP A 319 -4.42 1.17 -7.00
C TRP A 319 -3.25 1.71 -6.20
N PRO A 320 -2.62 2.81 -6.65
CA PRO A 320 -1.49 3.39 -5.93
C PRO A 320 -1.92 4.10 -4.63
N ASP A 321 -1.10 3.99 -3.59
CA ASP A 321 -1.13 4.79 -2.37
C ASP A 321 -0.24 6.04 -2.52
N LEU A 322 -0.14 6.83 -1.45
CA LEU A 322 0.58 8.10 -1.36
C LEU A 322 2.11 7.96 -1.37
N ASN A 323 2.63 6.75 -1.13
CA ASN A 323 4.03 6.52 -0.83
C ASN A 323 4.69 5.52 -1.78
N ARG A 324 6.02 5.53 -1.82
CA ARG A 324 6.87 4.56 -2.52
C ARG A 324 7.75 3.84 -1.49
N ASP A 325 8.20 2.64 -1.82
CA ASP A 325 9.17 1.91 -0.99
C ASP A 325 10.47 2.71 -0.84
N HIS A 326 10.97 2.83 0.39
CA HIS A 326 12.30 3.37 0.63
C HIS A 326 13.37 2.39 0.11
N PRO A 327 14.47 2.84 -0.52
CA PRO A 327 15.56 1.98 -0.96
C PRO A 327 16.12 1.07 0.15
N ASP A 328 16.27 1.60 1.36
CA ASP A 328 16.73 0.82 2.53
C ASP A 328 15.73 -0.24 3.02
N ASN A 329 14.48 -0.23 2.55
CA ASN A 329 13.49 -1.21 2.94
C ASN A 329 13.99 -2.63 2.60
N ALA A 330 14.04 -3.49 3.61
CA ALA A 330 14.51 -4.86 3.47
C ALA A 330 13.71 -5.67 2.47
N VAL A 331 12.48 -5.25 2.12
CA VAL A 331 11.65 -5.91 1.12
C VAL A 331 12.35 -6.06 -0.24
N HIS A 332 13.17 -5.09 -0.66
CA HIS A 332 13.93 -5.20 -1.91
C HIS A 332 14.93 -6.35 -1.85
N ARG A 333 15.61 -6.50 -0.70
CA ARG A 333 16.56 -7.60 -0.46
C ARG A 333 15.83 -8.94 -0.37
N LEU A 334 14.67 -8.95 0.28
CA LEU A 334 13.83 -10.13 0.46
C LEU A 334 13.22 -10.64 -0.84
N LEU A 335 12.78 -9.74 -1.72
CA LEU A 335 12.24 -10.09 -3.04
C LEU A 335 13.34 -10.31 -4.09
N GLY A 336 14.58 -9.88 -3.79
CA GLY A 336 15.69 -9.96 -4.75
C GLY A 336 15.48 -9.07 -5.97
N ILE A 337 14.79 -7.95 -5.79
CA ILE A 337 14.50 -6.96 -6.83
C ILE A 337 15.26 -5.67 -6.54
N PRO A 338 15.73 -4.95 -7.57
CA PRO A 338 16.18 -3.58 -7.35
C PRO A 338 15.02 -2.75 -6.80
N CYS A 339 15.35 -1.69 -6.05
CA CYS A 339 14.37 -0.64 -5.78
C CYS A 339 13.81 -0.19 -7.13
N HIS A 340 12.51 0.06 -7.20
CA HIS A 340 11.83 0.45 -8.42
C HIS A 340 10.88 1.57 -8.06
N GLU A 341 10.61 2.46 -9.02
CA GLU A 341 9.88 3.71 -8.76
C GLU A 341 8.36 3.50 -8.63
N ALA A 342 7.91 2.27 -8.36
CA ALA A 342 6.48 1.98 -8.17
C ALA A 342 5.95 2.59 -6.88
N TRP A 343 4.70 3.04 -6.96
CA TRP A 343 3.90 3.40 -5.81
C TRP A 343 3.51 2.15 -5.03
N GLU A 344 3.45 2.28 -3.72
CA GLU A 344 2.80 1.30 -2.84
C GLU A 344 1.33 1.14 -3.23
N LEU A 345 0.72 0.04 -2.83
CA LEU A 345 -0.67 -0.31 -3.08
C LEU A 345 -1.56 0.19 -1.94
N ASP A 346 -2.72 0.76 -2.29
CA ASP A 346 -3.81 0.96 -1.33
C ASP A 346 -4.73 -0.28 -1.31
N SER A 347 -4.65 -1.08 -0.24
CA SER A 347 -5.44 -2.30 -0.08
C SER A 347 -6.90 -2.03 0.29
N GLY A 348 -7.34 -0.76 0.26
CA GLY A 348 -8.75 -0.39 0.33
C GLY A 348 -9.59 -0.93 -0.83
N GLN A 349 -8.94 -1.23 -1.97
CA GLN A 349 -9.56 -1.83 -3.14
C GLN A 349 -8.55 -2.68 -3.92
N VAL A 350 -8.95 -3.91 -4.25
CA VAL A 350 -8.15 -4.83 -5.05
C VAL A 350 -9.08 -5.54 -6.03
N LEU A 351 -8.76 -5.49 -7.33
CA LEU A 351 -9.50 -6.21 -8.36
C LEU A 351 -8.64 -7.37 -8.88
N ILE A 352 -9.07 -8.61 -8.71
CA ILE A 352 -8.25 -9.78 -9.00
C ILE A 352 -9.10 -10.96 -9.47
N ALA A 353 -8.67 -11.65 -10.53
CA ALA A 353 -9.17 -12.99 -10.86
C ALA A 353 -8.26 -14.03 -10.21
N LYS A 354 -8.81 -14.93 -9.38
CA LYS A 354 -8.03 -16.02 -8.75
C LYS A 354 -7.41 -16.94 -9.80
N SER A 355 -8.09 -17.15 -10.93
CA SER A 355 -7.61 -17.90 -12.09
C SER A 355 -6.64 -17.12 -13.01
N GLY A 356 -6.36 -15.84 -12.72
CA GLY A 356 -5.41 -15.01 -13.44
C GLY A 356 -3.96 -15.47 -13.28
N ASN A 357 -3.06 -14.99 -14.15
CA ASN A 357 -1.66 -15.44 -14.23
C ASN A 357 -1.50 -16.97 -14.31
N GLY A 358 -2.35 -17.63 -15.10
CA GLY A 358 -2.36 -19.10 -15.19
C GLY A 358 -2.77 -19.79 -13.88
N GLY A 359 -3.51 -19.10 -13.01
CA GLY A 359 -3.94 -19.53 -11.70
C GLY A 359 -3.02 -19.13 -10.54
N LEU A 360 -1.85 -18.52 -10.82
CA LEU A 360 -0.90 -18.10 -9.78
C LEU A 360 -1.36 -16.90 -8.95
N ASN A 361 -2.40 -16.19 -9.37
CA ASN A 361 -3.03 -15.17 -8.53
C ASN A 361 -3.55 -15.74 -7.20
N LEU A 362 -4.04 -16.98 -7.20
CA LEU A 362 -4.47 -17.66 -5.98
C LEU A 362 -3.28 -17.93 -5.04
N ALA A 363 -2.14 -18.39 -5.57
CA ALA A 363 -0.92 -18.55 -4.80
C ALA A 363 -0.40 -17.22 -4.24
N ALA A 364 -0.51 -16.13 -4.99
CA ALA A 364 -0.14 -14.79 -4.52
C ALA A 364 -1.01 -14.35 -3.34
N LEU A 365 -2.31 -14.63 -3.37
CA LEU A 365 -3.20 -14.33 -2.26
C LEU A 365 -2.85 -15.13 -1.00
N TYR A 366 -2.44 -16.39 -1.12
CA TYR A 366 -1.94 -17.18 0.00
C TYR A 366 -0.64 -16.61 0.58
N LEU A 367 0.26 -16.14 -0.29
CA LEU A 367 1.48 -15.50 0.17
C LEU A 367 1.20 -14.15 0.85
N ALA A 368 0.25 -13.36 0.33
CA ALA A 368 -0.21 -12.14 0.99
C ALA A 368 -0.84 -12.43 2.36
N GLN A 369 -1.60 -13.52 2.49
CA GLN A 369 -2.13 -14.02 3.76
C GLN A 369 -1.01 -14.38 4.75
N TYR A 370 0.00 -15.13 4.31
CA TYR A 370 1.16 -15.48 5.13
C TYR A 370 1.91 -14.24 5.63
N MET A 371 2.19 -13.31 4.72
CA MET A 371 2.81 -12.03 5.06
C MET A 371 1.95 -11.28 6.06
N ALA A 372 0.62 -11.38 5.93
CA ALA A 372 -0.32 -10.73 6.83
C ALA A 372 -0.31 -11.35 8.25
N GLU A 373 -0.18 -12.67 8.34
CA GLU A 373 -0.14 -13.42 9.62
C GLU A 373 1.20 -13.26 10.36
N ASP A 374 2.34 -13.25 9.65
CA ASP A 374 3.69 -13.12 10.23
C ASP A 374 4.05 -11.68 10.67
N GLY A 375 3.04 -10.81 10.81
CA GLY A 375 3.11 -9.37 10.54
C GLY A 375 4.17 -8.49 11.23
N SER A 376 5.00 -9.02 12.10
CA SER A 376 6.15 -8.35 12.72
C SER A 376 7.08 -7.61 11.74
N PHE A 377 7.32 -8.16 10.54
CA PHE A 377 8.20 -7.53 9.54
C PHE A 377 7.41 -6.72 8.48
N TRP A 378 6.32 -7.29 7.99
CA TRP A 378 5.58 -6.77 6.83
C TRP A 378 4.75 -5.52 7.17
N PHE A 379 4.47 -5.26 8.45
CA PHE A 379 3.51 -4.25 8.90
C PHE A 379 4.11 -3.00 9.52
N SER A 380 5.32 -2.62 9.14
CA SER A 380 5.85 -1.31 9.54
C SER A 380 4.94 -0.13 9.11
N GLY A 381 3.91 -0.34 8.28
CA GLY A 381 2.75 0.58 8.13
C GLY A 381 1.40 -0.04 7.72
N GLY A 382 1.16 -1.33 7.95
CA GLY A 382 -0.11 -2.02 7.61
C GLY A 382 0.03 -3.18 6.61
N ASP A 383 -1.06 -3.88 6.29
CA ASP A 383 -1.15 -4.94 5.26
C ASP A 383 -1.01 -4.43 3.84
N LYS A 384 -1.02 -3.10 3.69
CA LYS A 384 -1.36 -2.39 2.47
C LYS A 384 -0.69 -2.95 1.23
N ASP A 385 0.59 -3.29 1.34
CA ASP A 385 1.38 -3.63 0.18
C ASP A 385 1.75 -5.13 0.06
N THR A 386 1.27 -5.97 0.98
CA THR A 386 1.55 -7.42 0.95
C THR A 386 1.03 -8.09 -0.33
N PHE A 387 -0.09 -7.62 -0.88
CA PHE A 387 -0.60 -8.06 -2.18
C PHE A 387 0.41 -7.81 -3.30
N ARG A 388 0.98 -6.61 -3.38
CA ARG A 388 1.99 -6.27 -4.39
C ARG A 388 3.26 -7.08 -4.18
N TYR A 389 3.74 -7.19 -2.93
CA TYR A 389 4.92 -7.99 -2.61
C TYR A 389 4.74 -9.46 -2.94
N ALA A 390 3.54 -10.04 -2.76
CA ALA A 390 3.27 -11.42 -3.14
C ALA A 390 3.40 -11.64 -4.65
N PHE A 391 2.87 -10.72 -5.48
CA PHE A 391 3.03 -10.79 -6.93
C PHE A 391 4.50 -10.65 -7.35
N LEU A 392 5.24 -9.73 -6.72
CA LEU A 392 6.68 -9.56 -6.96
C LEU A 392 7.49 -10.78 -6.53
N ALA A 393 7.15 -11.40 -5.40
CA ALA A 393 7.76 -12.61 -4.87
C ALA A 393 7.52 -13.82 -5.77
N LEU A 394 6.34 -13.91 -6.40
CA LEU A 394 6.08 -14.94 -7.42
C LEU A 394 6.59 -14.52 -8.81
N GLY A 395 7.09 -13.30 -8.98
CA GLY A 395 7.54 -12.80 -10.28
C GLY A 395 6.44 -12.79 -11.36
N ILE A 396 5.17 -12.65 -10.95
CA ILE A 396 4.00 -12.58 -11.83
C ILE A 396 3.56 -11.11 -12.01
N PRO A 397 2.97 -10.73 -13.16
CA PRO A 397 2.57 -9.35 -13.41
C PRO A 397 1.25 -8.99 -12.71
N TYR A 398 1.08 -7.69 -12.47
CA TYR A 398 -0.18 -7.03 -12.12
C TYR A 398 -0.25 -5.71 -12.88
N THR A 399 -1.44 -5.12 -12.95
CA THR A 399 -1.70 -3.83 -13.60
C THR A 399 -1.89 -2.74 -12.55
N PRO A 400 -1.09 -1.65 -12.54
CA PRO A 400 -1.43 -0.49 -11.74
C PRO A 400 -2.63 0.24 -12.37
N SER A 401 -3.55 0.71 -11.53
CA SER A 401 -4.57 1.69 -11.93
C SER A 401 -3.89 2.90 -12.57
N PRO A 402 -4.45 3.49 -13.64
CA PRO A 402 -3.70 4.38 -14.52
C PRO A 402 -3.36 5.75 -13.93
N ARG A 403 -4.00 6.15 -12.83
CA ARG A 403 -3.86 7.50 -12.25
C ARG A 403 -3.44 7.43 -10.79
N TRP A 404 -2.58 8.35 -10.38
CA TRP A 404 -2.26 8.56 -8.98
C TRP A 404 -3.47 9.17 -8.27
N LEU A 405 -3.54 9.03 -6.96
CA LEU A 405 -4.72 9.43 -6.21
C LEU A 405 -4.82 10.96 -6.02
N SER A 406 -6.00 11.39 -5.63
CA SER A 406 -6.24 12.74 -5.11
C SER A 406 -6.79 12.67 -3.70
N LEU A 407 -6.85 13.80 -3.00
CA LEU A 407 -7.36 13.85 -1.64
C LEU A 407 -8.65 14.65 -1.58
N LEU A 408 -9.66 14.11 -0.91
CA LEU A 408 -10.94 14.77 -0.68
C LEU A 408 -11.03 15.21 0.79
N GLY A 409 -11.40 16.46 1.01
CA GLY A 409 -11.34 17.07 2.33
C GLY A 409 -11.92 18.48 2.38
N ASN A 410 -11.37 19.30 3.27
CA ASN A 410 -11.80 20.68 3.43
C ASN A 410 -10.63 21.63 3.69
N LEU A 411 -10.93 22.93 3.65
CA LEU A 411 -10.00 23.96 4.07
C LEU A 411 -10.20 24.31 5.55
N ASP A 412 -9.11 24.57 6.25
CA ASP A 412 -9.16 25.21 7.56
C ASP A 412 -9.39 26.72 7.45
N ARG A 413 -9.55 27.41 8.59
CA ARG A 413 -9.79 28.87 8.63
C ARG A 413 -8.63 29.69 8.06
N ARG A 414 -7.45 29.09 7.87
CA ARG A 414 -6.26 29.72 7.31
C ARG A 414 -6.06 29.34 5.83
N GLY A 415 -6.97 28.56 5.25
CA GLY A 415 -6.87 28.08 3.88
C GLY A 415 -5.97 26.86 3.69
N ASN A 416 -5.54 26.19 4.77
CA ASN A 416 -4.78 24.94 4.63
C ASN A 416 -5.71 23.78 4.34
N PHE A 417 -5.33 22.93 3.38
CA PHE A 417 -6.07 21.72 3.08
C PHE A 417 -5.92 20.65 4.18
N CYS A 418 -7.01 19.98 4.49
CA CYS A 418 -7.07 18.82 5.37
C CYS A 418 -7.88 17.70 4.71
N GLY A 419 -7.18 16.71 4.17
CA GLY A 419 -7.79 15.53 3.54
C GLY A 419 -8.40 14.57 4.56
N ALA A 420 -9.62 14.12 4.29
CA ALA A 420 -10.38 13.14 5.05
C ALA A 420 -10.44 11.76 4.36
N ALA A 421 -10.28 11.75 3.03
CA ALA A 421 -10.37 10.57 2.20
C ALA A 421 -9.36 10.62 1.04
N MET A 422 -8.98 9.44 0.56
CA MET A 422 -8.34 9.26 -0.73
C MET A 422 -9.43 9.14 -1.79
N LEU A 423 -9.30 9.92 -2.86
CA LEU A 423 -10.13 9.84 -4.06
C LEU A 423 -9.33 9.10 -5.12
N GLN A 424 -9.85 7.97 -5.57
CA GLN A 424 -9.19 7.14 -6.56
C GLN A 424 -10.05 6.91 -7.79
N TYR A 425 -9.38 6.63 -8.90
CA TYR A 425 -9.96 6.73 -10.24
C TYR A 425 -10.30 5.36 -10.84
N GLY A 426 -11.22 5.37 -11.80
CA GLY A 426 -11.59 4.18 -12.56
C GLY A 426 -10.51 3.69 -13.52
N LEU A 427 -10.83 2.63 -14.27
CA LEU A 427 -9.91 1.98 -15.21
C LEU A 427 -10.23 2.28 -16.68
N THR A 428 -11.38 2.88 -16.96
CA THR A 428 -11.89 3.16 -18.30
C THR A 428 -11.89 4.65 -18.59
N ALA A 429 -12.09 5.01 -19.85
CA ALA A 429 -12.36 6.40 -20.22
C ALA A 429 -13.55 6.96 -19.41
N PRO A 430 -13.54 8.26 -19.08
CA PRO A 430 -14.61 8.87 -18.31
C PRO A 430 -15.91 8.88 -19.12
N ALA A 431 -17.05 8.91 -18.42
CA ALA A 431 -18.30 9.24 -19.08
C ALA A 431 -18.18 10.65 -19.71
N PRO A 432 -18.76 10.92 -20.90
CA PRO A 432 -18.63 12.22 -21.56
C PRO A 432 -18.96 13.44 -20.68
N PRO A 433 -19.98 13.40 -19.80
CA PRO A 433 -20.27 14.51 -18.88
C PRO A 433 -19.18 14.74 -17.82
N HIS A 434 -18.42 13.70 -17.47
CA HIS A 434 -17.40 13.73 -16.42
C HIS A 434 -15.98 13.98 -16.95
N ALA A 435 -15.81 14.05 -18.28
CA ALA A 435 -14.52 14.30 -18.91
C ALA A 435 -14.01 15.71 -18.57
N ASP A 436 -12.78 15.79 -18.07
CA ASP A 436 -12.07 17.06 -17.93
C ASP A 436 -11.61 17.50 -19.33
N PRO A 437 -12.03 18.68 -19.84
CA PRO A 437 -11.62 19.14 -21.18
C PRO A 437 -10.11 19.24 -21.36
N THR A 438 -9.35 19.39 -20.27
CA THR A 438 -7.88 19.50 -20.29
C THR A 438 -7.15 18.16 -20.25
N ASP A 439 -7.85 17.08 -19.82
CA ASP A 439 -7.39 15.69 -19.84
C ASP A 439 -8.59 14.76 -20.12
N PRO A 440 -9.12 14.74 -21.36
CA PRO A 440 -10.38 14.09 -21.68
C PRO A 440 -10.34 12.56 -21.61
N THR A 441 -9.15 11.97 -21.47
CA THR A 441 -8.94 10.52 -21.30
C THR A 441 -8.69 10.14 -19.84
N HIS A 442 -8.71 11.09 -18.91
CA HIS A 442 -8.59 10.85 -17.49
C HIS A 442 -9.81 10.07 -16.96
N PRO A 443 -9.63 8.85 -16.39
CA PRO A 443 -10.74 8.13 -15.79
C PRO A 443 -11.42 8.95 -14.70
N GLU A 444 -12.74 8.84 -14.61
CA GLU A 444 -13.50 9.53 -13.56
C GLU A 444 -13.14 9.00 -12.16
N PRO A 445 -13.34 9.80 -11.10
CA PRO A 445 -13.31 9.30 -9.74
C PRO A 445 -14.28 8.13 -9.57
N LEU A 446 -13.80 7.07 -8.94
CA LEU A 446 -14.58 5.85 -8.71
C LEU A 446 -14.72 5.49 -7.24
N PHE A 447 -13.70 5.78 -6.42
CA PHE A 447 -13.65 5.37 -5.03
C PHE A 447 -13.33 6.56 -4.11
N VAL A 448 -14.15 6.72 -3.06
CA VAL A 448 -13.86 7.59 -1.92
C VAL A 448 -13.50 6.70 -0.73
N HIS A 449 -12.20 6.47 -0.55
CA HIS A 449 -11.67 5.74 0.59
C HIS A 449 -11.52 6.68 1.78
N ALA A 450 -12.55 6.74 2.65
CA ALA A 450 -12.66 7.63 3.81
C ALA A 450 -11.81 7.17 5.01
N ASN A 451 -10.56 6.81 4.73
CA ASN A 451 -9.60 6.21 5.65
C ASN A 451 -9.24 7.09 6.85
N LEU A 452 -9.25 8.43 6.70
CA LEU A 452 -8.86 9.37 7.76
C LEU A 452 -10.05 10.05 8.45
N LEU A 453 -11.27 9.98 7.91
CA LEU A 453 -12.46 10.60 8.51
C LEU A 453 -12.68 10.17 9.98
N LYS A 454 -12.32 8.92 10.28
CA LYS A 454 -12.36 8.36 11.63
C LYS A 454 -11.42 9.04 12.63
N HIS A 455 -10.32 9.60 12.14
CA HIS A 455 -9.30 10.26 12.94
C HIS A 455 -9.46 11.79 12.95
N GLN A 456 -10.50 12.32 12.32
CA GLN A 456 -10.78 13.76 12.30
C GLN A 456 -11.67 14.21 13.46
N SER A 457 -11.55 15.49 13.81
CA SER A 457 -12.35 16.15 14.84
C SER A 457 -12.75 17.55 14.39
N GLY A 458 -13.87 18.04 14.91
CA GLY A 458 -14.33 19.41 14.63
C GLY A 458 -14.93 19.63 13.23
N VAL A 459 -15.16 18.56 12.46
CA VAL A 459 -15.85 18.61 11.16
C VAL A 459 -17.28 18.08 11.32
N ARG A 460 -18.23 18.65 10.58
CA ARG A 460 -19.66 18.25 10.60
C ARG A 460 -20.09 17.87 9.18
N PRO A 461 -21.12 17.03 9.03
CA PRO A 461 -21.75 16.80 7.73
C PRO A 461 -22.06 18.12 7.01
N GLY A 462 -21.83 18.18 5.71
CA GLY A 462 -21.89 19.37 4.86
C GLY A 462 -20.60 20.20 4.84
N GLY A 463 -19.49 19.69 5.39
CA GLY A 463 -18.22 20.40 5.51
C GLY A 463 -16.98 19.51 5.49
N VAL A 464 -17.12 18.23 5.15
CA VAL A 464 -16.04 17.24 5.16
C VAL A 464 -15.40 17.10 3.79
N PHE A 465 -16.19 17.01 2.72
CA PHE A 465 -15.75 16.63 1.38
C PHE A 465 -15.92 17.78 0.37
N THR A 466 -15.70 19.01 0.85
CA THR A 466 -15.91 20.24 0.09
C THR A 466 -14.85 20.51 -0.98
N HIS A 467 -13.60 20.06 -0.76
CA HIS A 467 -12.45 20.39 -1.59
C HIS A 467 -11.69 19.15 -2.04
N LEU A 468 -11.21 19.18 -3.28
CA LEU A 468 -10.30 18.21 -3.87
C LEU A 468 -8.89 18.80 -3.91
N ARG A 469 -7.88 18.02 -3.53
CA ARG A 469 -6.47 18.34 -3.71
C ARG A 469 -5.81 17.29 -4.61
N ARG A 470 -5.29 17.73 -5.76
CA ARG A 470 -4.77 16.85 -6.81
C ARG A 470 -3.56 17.45 -7.53
N LEU A 471 -2.84 16.61 -8.28
CA LEU A 471 -1.96 17.11 -9.33
C LEU A 471 -2.78 17.71 -10.47
N ALA A 472 -2.20 18.68 -11.17
CA ALA A 472 -2.83 19.26 -12.34
C ALA A 472 -3.08 18.20 -13.43
N PRO A 473 -4.06 18.39 -14.32
CA PRO A 473 -4.39 17.44 -15.37
C PRO A 473 -3.16 17.00 -16.19
N ARG A 474 -3.10 15.70 -16.53
CA ARG A 474 -1.97 15.02 -17.22
C ARG A 474 -0.68 14.86 -16.40
N GLN A 475 -0.64 15.30 -15.14
CA GLN A 475 0.55 15.15 -14.29
C GLN A 475 0.51 13.90 -13.39
N ASP A 476 -0.58 13.13 -13.41
CA ASP A 476 -0.85 12.02 -12.50
C ASP A 476 -0.91 10.63 -13.16
N ASP A 477 -0.57 10.50 -14.45
CA ASP A 477 -0.51 9.18 -15.10
C ASP A 477 0.67 8.38 -14.53
N VAL A 478 0.37 7.42 -13.67
CA VAL A 478 1.40 6.57 -13.05
C VAL A 478 2.10 5.68 -14.06
N ARG A 479 1.56 5.50 -15.26
CA ARG A 479 2.14 4.66 -16.31
C ARG A 479 3.13 5.43 -17.18
N ALA A 480 3.17 6.75 -17.08
CA ALA A 480 4.03 7.60 -17.91
C ALA A 480 5.52 7.59 -17.49
N GLY A 481 5.83 7.13 -16.27
CA GLY A 481 7.16 7.31 -15.65
C GLY A 481 8.21 6.21 -15.85
N TYR A 482 7.90 5.09 -16.50
CA TYR A 482 8.79 3.91 -16.43
C TYR A 482 9.50 3.60 -17.77
N ALA A 483 10.83 3.50 -17.69
CA ALA A 483 11.82 3.20 -18.74
C ALA A 483 12.28 4.39 -19.62
N GLY A 484 13.29 5.13 -19.15
CA GLY A 484 14.02 6.13 -19.96
C GLY A 484 13.20 7.36 -20.36
N ALA A 485 11.98 7.49 -19.84
CA ALA A 485 11.11 8.64 -20.02
C ALA A 485 11.68 9.88 -19.29
N PRO A 486 11.37 11.11 -19.75
CA PRO A 486 11.66 12.32 -19.00
C PRO A 486 11.07 12.25 -17.58
N ALA A 487 11.72 12.92 -16.62
CA ALA A 487 11.18 13.05 -15.27
C ALA A 487 9.73 13.57 -15.32
N THR A 488 8.85 12.91 -14.58
CA THR A 488 7.42 13.22 -14.52
C THR A 488 7.13 14.11 -13.31
N ALA A 489 5.93 14.72 -13.27
CA ALA A 489 5.48 15.43 -12.08
C ALA A 489 5.39 14.52 -10.85
N LEU A 490 5.07 13.24 -11.05
CA LEU A 490 5.06 12.23 -9.99
C LEU A 490 6.41 12.03 -9.31
N ASP A 491 7.53 12.41 -9.94
CA ASP A 491 8.85 12.36 -9.31
C ASP A 491 9.12 13.57 -8.40
N SER A 492 8.22 14.55 -8.37
CA SER A 492 8.41 15.84 -7.68
C SER A 492 7.32 16.12 -6.64
N VAL A 493 6.47 15.14 -6.38
CA VAL A 493 5.33 15.23 -5.47
C VAL A 493 5.46 14.26 -4.30
N THR A 494 4.91 14.66 -3.16
CA THR A 494 4.81 13.83 -1.96
C THR A 494 3.41 13.94 -1.36
N GLY A 495 2.96 12.91 -0.68
CA GLY A 495 1.80 13.00 0.18
C GLY A 495 1.93 12.14 1.43
N GLY A 496 1.08 12.43 2.41
CA GLY A 496 1.08 11.73 3.68
C GLY A 496 0.08 12.31 4.67
N GLY A 497 -0.15 11.57 5.76
CA GLY A 497 -0.93 12.02 6.90
C GLY A 497 -0.10 12.83 7.89
N LYS A 498 -0.72 13.83 8.51
CA LYS A 498 -0.12 14.57 9.65
C LYS A 498 -1.18 14.87 10.70
N ALA A 499 -0.78 14.89 11.97
CA ALA A 499 -1.63 15.39 13.04
C ALA A 499 -1.75 16.92 12.97
N VAL A 500 -2.98 17.41 12.92
CA VAL A 500 -3.32 18.83 12.92
C VAL A 500 -4.06 19.16 14.21
N ALA A 501 -3.51 20.11 14.97
CA ALA A 501 -4.05 20.52 16.26
C ALA A 501 -5.52 20.94 16.13
N GLY A 502 -6.40 20.33 16.93
CA GLY A 502 -7.84 20.58 16.92
C GLY A 502 -8.61 20.01 15.73
N ARG A 503 -7.94 19.30 14.80
CA ARG A 503 -8.57 18.63 13.66
C ARG A 503 -8.30 17.13 13.58
N GLY A 504 -7.29 16.61 14.28
CA GLY A 504 -6.95 15.19 14.22
C GLY A 504 -6.01 14.88 13.05
N LEU A 505 -6.13 13.73 12.40
CA LEU A 505 -5.29 13.39 11.25
C LEU A 505 -5.84 13.99 9.95
N CYS A 506 -4.97 14.64 9.18
CA CYS A 506 -5.26 15.18 7.86
C CYS A 506 -4.23 14.63 6.86
N SER A 507 -4.68 14.18 5.70
CA SER A 507 -3.78 13.93 4.57
C SER A 507 -3.58 15.19 3.73
N ASP A 508 -2.42 15.28 3.08
CA ASP A 508 -2.10 16.36 2.16
C ASP A 508 -1.16 15.86 1.05
N ILE A 509 -1.21 16.50 -0.12
CA ILE A 509 -0.27 16.29 -1.25
C ILE A 509 0.40 17.64 -1.52
N ARG A 510 1.72 17.62 -1.78
CA ARG A 510 2.49 18.82 -2.11
C ARG A 510 3.63 18.51 -3.06
N ALA A 511 3.97 19.46 -3.91
CA ALA A 511 5.22 19.45 -4.63
C ALA A 511 6.37 19.73 -3.64
N PHE A 512 7.42 18.91 -3.67
CA PHE A 512 8.63 19.13 -2.86
C PHE A 512 9.78 19.73 -3.68
N ARG A 513 9.64 19.76 -5.01
CA ARG A 513 10.54 20.44 -5.96
C ARG A 513 9.75 20.89 -7.19
N ALA A 514 10.38 21.68 -8.07
CA ALA A 514 9.76 22.11 -9.31
C ALA A 514 9.41 20.91 -10.21
N GLY A 515 8.33 21.04 -10.99
CA GLY A 515 7.88 20.03 -11.96
C GLY A 515 6.56 19.34 -11.61
N ALA A 516 5.95 19.64 -10.46
CA ALA A 516 4.61 19.20 -10.09
C ALA A 516 3.75 20.39 -9.68
N ASP A 517 2.59 20.52 -10.30
CA ASP A 517 1.60 21.55 -9.97
C ASP A 517 0.48 20.88 -9.16
N VAL A 518 0.32 21.31 -7.90
CA VAL A 518 -0.73 20.80 -7.02
C VAL A 518 -1.80 21.85 -6.85
N GLU A 519 -3.03 21.50 -7.23
CA GLU A 519 -4.18 22.39 -7.17
C GLU A 519 -5.16 21.99 -6.06
N THR A 520 -5.98 22.96 -5.67
CA THR A 520 -7.07 22.74 -4.72
C THR A 520 -8.32 23.38 -5.27
N LEU A 521 -9.35 22.57 -5.45
CA LEU A 521 -10.56 22.90 -6.21
C LEU A 521 -11.79 22.56 -5.37
N GLU A 522 -12.90 23.25 -5.60
CA GLU A 522 -14.20 22.87 -5.05
C GLU A 522 -14.62 21.51 -5.61
N ALA A 523 -14.82 20.52 -4.75
CA ALA A 523 -15.00 19.12 -5.16
C ALA A 523 -16.23 18.91 -6.04
N GLY A 524 -17.32 19.63 -5.77
CA GLY A 524 -18.55 19.54 -6.56
C GLY A 524 -18.45 20.16 -7.97
N SER A 525 -17.34 20.83 -8.30
CA SER A 525 -17.15 21.51 -9.59
C SER A 525 -16.28 20.75 -10.60
N VAL A 526 -15.60 19.70 -10.14
CA VAL A 526 -14.69 18.90 -10.97
C VAL A 526 -15.38 17.65 -11.52
N PHE A 527 -14.83 17.08 -12.60
CA PHE A 527 -15.33 15.85 -13.22
C PHE A 527 -16.83 15.86 -13.51
N GLY A 528 -17.33 16.96 -14.09
CA GLY A 528 -18.76 17.11 -14.40
C GLY A 528 -19.67 17.18 -13.18
N GLY A 529 -19.13 17.41 -11.98
CA GLY A 529 -19.88 17.41 -10.74
C GLY A 529 -20.19 16.02 -10.20
N VAL A 530 -19.38 15.00 -10.50
CA VAL A 530 -19.57 13.63 -9.98
C VAL A 530 -19.60 13.56 -8.45
N LEU A 531 -18.95 14.52 -7.77
CA LEU A 531 -18.95 14.65 -6.31
C LEU A 531 -20.05 15.60 -5.79
N ALA A 532 -20.86 16.19 -6.66
CA ALA A 532 -21.95 17.06 -6.24
C ALA A 532 -23.02 16.23 -5.48
N GLY A 533 -23.30 16.62 -4.23
CA GLY A 533 -24.22 15.88 -3.37
C GLY A 533 -23.66 14.58 -2.78
N PHE A 534 -22.40 14.23 -3.06
CA PHE A 534 -21.76 13.03 -2.49
C PHE A 534 -21.81 13.06 -0.95
N GLU A 535 -21.52 14.21 -0.34
CA GLU A 535 -21.49 14.32 1.11
C GLU A 535 -22.87 14.09 1.74
N ASP A 536 -23.94 14.59 1.12
CA ASP A 536 -25.32 14.37 1.57
C ASP A 536 -25.72 12.89 1.43
N GLY A 537 -25.30 12.23 0.35
CA GLY A 537 -25.47 10.79 0.18
C GLY A 537 -24.70 10.01 1.24
N TYR A 538 -23.42 10.33 1.44
CA TYR A 538 -22.54 9.66 2.39
C TYR A 538 -23.06 9.77 3.83
N PHE A 539 -23.47 10.97 4.28
CA PHE A 539 -24.00 11.18 5.63
C PHE A 539 -25.50 10.92 5.76
N GLY A 540 -26.21 10.70 4.65
CA GLY A 540 -27.65 10.42 4.62
C GLY A 540 -28.01 9.03 5.13
N TYR A 541 -27.05 8.11 5.16
CA TYR A 541 -27.25 6.80 5.74
C TYR A 541 -27.19 6.82 7.28
N PRO A 542 -27.92 5.92 7.96
CA PRO A 542 -27.82 5.77 9.41
C PRO A 542 -26.40 5.40 9.85
N GLY A 543 -25.90 6.01 10.94
CA GLY A 543 -24.61 5.66 11.55
C GLY A 543 -23.41 6.49 11.09
N THR A 544 -23.48 7.21 9.97
CA THR A 544 -22.38 8.09 9.54
C THR A 544 -22.34 9.40 10.29
N ARG A 545 -21.30 9.58 11.12
CA ARG A 545 -20.91 10.89 11.63
C ARG A 545 -19.39 11.05 11.55
N PRO A 546 -18.88 12.27 11.30
CA PRO A 546 -17.45 12.53 11.36
C PRO A 546 -16.87 12.21 12.75
N GLY A 547 -15.65 11.67 12.80
CA GLY A 547 -14.89 11.54 14.04
C GLY A 547 -15.38 10.48 15.05
N VAL A 548 -16.23 9.54 14.66
CA VAL A 548 -16.84 8.54 15.58
C VAL A 548 -15.86 7.46 16.06
N TRP A 549 -14.58 7.46 15.67
CA TRP A 549 -13.62 6.44 16.12
C TRP A 549 -12.85 6.82 17.39
N ARG A 550 -13.51 7.53 18.32
CA ARG A 550 -13.10 7.48 19.72
C ARG A 550 -13.69 6.26 20.42
#